data_AF-L5LJA0-F1
#
_entry.id   AF-L5LJA0-F1
#
_cell.length_a   1.000
_cell.length_b   1.000
_cell.length_c   1.000
_cell.angle_alpha   90.00
_cell.angle_beta   90.00
_cell.angle_gamma   90.00
#
_symmetry.space_group_name_H-M   'P 1'
#
loop_
_entity.id
_entity.type
_entity.pdbx_description
1 polymer ?
#
loop_
_entity_poly.entity_id
_entity_poly.type
_entity_poly.pdbx_seq_one_letter_code
_entity_poly.pdbx_strand_id
1 'polypeptide(L)'
;MKEAMEIMPETLEYGILNANMLHFLRDIMYQVFLPALSFNQHKEASVALTPGEMLDSLDTEEELLNAHGEAVEYHSVQLIRDEFLMNVQKFANNIQRTVQQLEGEIKLEMPSISVEGEVYALAADPEIVESLEQCVINWLGQITVAMEGQLKKTPQGHGPLAEIEFWRERNATLSALYEQTKLPIVRKVLEVIKEADSLLVANLQPVLTDLFKLHMEASDNVRFLSTVERHFKVRPFPWSPRGFYSCLGRRIGAVAVLATCRRGAVH
;
A
#
# COMPACT_ATOMS: atom_id res chain seq x y z
N MET A 1 -32.27 15.16 33.61
CA MET A 1 -32.26 13.87 32.88
C MET A 1 -32.98 13.96 31.54
N LYS A 2 -34.17 14.59 31.44
CA LYS A 2 -34.85 14.83 30.15
C LYS A 2 -34.04 15.70 29.16
N GLU A 3 -33.49 16.83 29.61
CA GLU A 3 -32.63 17.68 28.75
C GLU A 3 -31.42 16.94 28.19
N ALA A 4 -30.80 16.06 28.98
CA ALA A 4 -29.69 15.24 28.51
C ALA A 4 -30.13 14.21 27.45
N MET A 5 -31.36 13.69 27.51
CA MET A 5 -31.86 12.76 26.49
C MET A 5 -32.30 13.46 25.20
N GLU A 6 -32.61 14.76 25.25
CA GLU A 6 -32.97 15.57 24.07
C GLU A 6 -31.73 16.14 23.36
N ILE A 7 -30.74 16.61 24.12
CA ILE A 7 -29.56 17.31 23.56
C ILE A 7 -28.47 16.32 23.12
N MET A 8 -28.31 15.20 23.82
CA MET A 8 -27.20 14.27 23.59
C MET A 8 -27.22 13.63 22.18
N PRO A 9 -28.36 13.23 21.59
CA PRO A 9 -28.37 12.69 20.22
C PRO A 9 -28.00 13.71 19.13
N GLU A 10 -28.20 15.01 19.39
CA GLU A 10 -27.91 16.08 18.42
C GLU A 10 -26.45 16.57 18.52
N THR A 11 -25.80 16.34 19.66
CA THR A 11 -24.46 16.89 19.96
C THR A 11 -23.38 15.82 20.12
N LEU A 12 -23.77 14.56 20.29
CA LEU A 12 -22.85 13.45 20.52
C LEU A 12 -23.02 12.38 19.44
N GLU A 13 -22.02 12.28 18.56
CA GLU A 13 -21.88 11.13 17.68
C GLU A 13 -21.22 9.98 18.46
N TYR A 14 -21.87 8.82 18.45
CA TYR A 14 -21.32 7.59 18.99
C TYR A 14 -21.31 6.51 17.91
N GLY A 15 -20.25 5.70 17.89
CA GLY A 15 -20.08 4.61 16.92
C GLY A 15 -19.61 3.34 17.62
N ILE A 16 -20.01 2.18 17.07
CA ILE A 16 -19.52 0.88 17.52
C ILE A 16 -18.26 0.56 16.73
N LEU A 17 -17.12 0.50 17.41
CA LEU A 17 -15.85 0.10 16.81
C LEU A 17 -15.76 -1.43 16.85
N ASN A 18 -15.70 -2.05 15.67
CA ASN A 18 -15.45 -3.49 15.54
C ASN A 18 -13.96 -3.81 15.77
N ALA A 19 -13.64 -5.08 16.07
CA ALA A 19 -12.26 -5.55 16.28
C ALA A 19 -11.31 -5.23 15.10
N ASN A 20 -11.85 -5.07 13.89
CA ASN A 20 -11.13 -4.66 12.69
C ASN A 20 -11.14 -3.13 12.51
N MET A 21 -10.61 -2.40 13.50
CA MET A 21 -10.62 -0.93 13.54
C MET A 21 -10.03 -0.28 12.29
N LEU A 22 -9.01 -0.91 11.70
CA LEU A 22 -8.33 -0.35 10.53
C LEU A 22 -9.17 -0.44 9.24
N HIS A 23 -9.95 -1.52 9.09
CA HIS A 23 -10.92 -1.65 7.99
C HIS A 23 -12.03 -0.63 8.10
N PHE A 24 -12.55 -0.46 9.31
CA PHE A 24 -13.58 0.52 9.58
C PHE A 24 -13.10 1.95 9.29
N LEU A 25 -11.87 2.28 9.71
CA LEU A 25 -11.25 3.57 9.41
C LEU A 25 -11.09 3.78 7.90
N ARG A 26 -10.62 2.77 7.15
CA ARG A 26 -10.57 2.81 5.68
C ARG A 26 -11.95 3.12 5.09
N ASP A 27 -12.95 2.35 5.48
CA ASP A 27 -14.29 2.43 4.89
C ASP A 27 -14.94 3.78 5.19
N ILE A 28 -14.81 4.30 6.41
CA ILE A 28 -15.27 5.64 6.78
C ILE A 28 -14.56 6.71 5.94
N MET A 29 -13.24 6.62 5.78
CA MET A 29 -12.48 7.61 5.01
C MET A 29 -12.92 7.64 3.54
N TYR A 30 -13.11 6.47 2.90
CA TYR A 30 -13.46 6.39 1.48
C TYR A 30 -14.95 6.58 1.19
N GLN A 31 -15.84 6.12 2.08
CA GLN A 31 -17.28 6.12 1.81
C GLN A 31 -18.00 7.35 2.40
N VAL A 32 -17.43 7.98 3.43
CA VAL A 32 -18.08 9.12 4.11
C VAL A 32 -17.29 10.40 3.89
N PHE A 33 -16.04 10.47 4.37
CA PHE A 33 -15.32 11.75 4.42
C PHE A 33 -14.83 12.22 3.04
N LEU A 34 -14.27 11.34 2.20
CA LEU A 34 -13.82 11.75 0.87
C LEU A 34 -14.96 12.26 -0.03
N PRO A 35 -16.13 11.57 -0.12
CA PRO A 35 -17.28 12.10 -0.84
C PRO A 35 -17.84 13.39 -0.24
N ALA A 36 -17.94 13.50 1.09
CA ALA A 36 -18.44 14.71 1.75
C ALA A 36 -17.56 15.93 1.48
N LEU A 37 -16.23 15.77 1.56
CA LEU A 37 -15.27 16.85 1.30
C LEU A 37 -15.24 17.24 -0.19
N SER A 38 -15.41 16.28 -1.10
CA SER A 38 -15.51 16.53 -2.55
C SER A 38 -16.82 17.21 -2.94
N PHE A 39 -17.95 16.81 -2.35
CA PHE A 39 -19.27 17.39 -2.63
C PHE A 39 -19.34 18.90 -2.27
N ASN A 40 -18.68 19.30 -1.18
CA ASN A 40 -18.59 20.71 -0.80
C ASN A 40 -17.80 21.56 -1.82
N GLN A 41 -16.98 20.96 -2.70
CA GLN A 41 -16.35 21.70 -3.79
C GLN A 41 -17.34 22.14 -4.87
N HIS A 42 -18.33 21.30 -5.18
CA HIS A 42 -19.32 21.57 -6.23
C HIS A 42 -20.42 22.53 -5.79
N LYS A 43 -20.82 22.49 -4.52
CA LYS A 43 -21.88 23.36 -3.97
C LYS A 43 -21.50 24.85 -4.06
N GLU A 44 -20.28 25.21 -3.71
CA GLU A 44 -19.84 26.62 -3.78
C GLU A 44 -19.50 27.08 -5.20
N ALA A 45 -19.02 26.19 -6.07
CA ALA A 45 -18.82 26.50 -7.49
C ALA A 45 -20.16 26.83 -8.20
N SER A 46 -21.27 26.22 -7.78
CA SER A 46 -22.61 26.53 -8.31
C SER A 46 -23.20 27.85 -7.80
N VAL A 47 -22.78 28.32 -6.62
CA VAL A 47 -23.23 29.63 -6.09
C VAL A 47 -22.55 30.78 -6.85
N ALA A 48 -21.38 30.55 -7.45
CA ALA A 48 -20.67 31.55 -8.27
C ALA A 48 -21.27 31.75 -9.68
N LEU A 49 -22.25 30.95 -10.10
CA LEU A 49 -22.85 31.02 -11.44
C LEU A 49 -24.38 31.04 -11.37
N THR A 50 -24.96 32.12 -10.84
CA THR A 50 -26.36 32.47 -11.10
C THR A 50 -26.42 33.77 -11.92
N PRO A 51 -26.81 33.72 -13.20
CA PRO A 51 -27.06 34.91 -14.00
C PRO A 51 -28.52 35.33 -13.84
N GLY A 52 -28.73 36.51 -13.27
CA GLY A 52 -29.98 37.26 -13.42
C GLY A 52 -30.61 37.69 -12.10
N GLU A 53 -30.40 38.95 -11.75
CA GLU A 53 -31.49 39.90 -11.51
C GLU A 53 -30.92 41.31 -11.63
N MET A 54 -31.37 42.03 -12.66
CA MET A 54 -31.07 43.44 -12.87
C MET A 54 -32.05 44.28 -12.04
N LEU A 55 -31.54 45.12 -11.13
CA LEU A 55 -32.19 46.39 -10.79
C LEU A 55 -31.19 47.38 -10.15
N ASP A 56 -30.69 48.25 -11.03
CA ASP A 56 -30.50 49.70 -10.90
C ASP A 56 -30.42 50.31 -9.48
N SER A 57 -29.23 50.75 -9.06
CA SER A 57 -28.92 52.18 -8.85
C SER A 57 -27.53 52.38 -8.22
N LEU A 58 -26.91 53.48 -8.64
CA LEU A 58 -25.54 53.93 -8.38
C LEU A 58 -25.15 54.02 -6.91
N ASP A 59 -24.04 53.37 -6.52
CA ASP A 59 -23.00 53.85 -5.59
C ASP A 59 -21.89 52.78 -5.43
N THR A 60 -20.91 52.74 -6.34
CA THR A 60 -19.92 51.65 -6.38
C THR A 60 -18.51 52.14 -6.71
N GLU A 61 -17.84 52.78 -5.75
CA GLU A 61 -16.37 52.85 -5.70
C GLU A 61 -15.79 52.12 -4.47
N GLU A 62 -16.55 52.00 -3.36
CA GLU A 62 -16.16 51.20 -2.19
C GLU A 62 -16.32 49.67 -2.40
N GLU A 63 -17.29 49.25 -3.23
CA GLU A 63 -17.59 47.83 -3.48
C GLU A 63 -16.53 47.13 -4.34
N LEU A 64 -15.80 47.85 -5.20
CA LEU A 64 -14.75 47.25 -6.04
C LEU A 64 -13.49 46.89 -5.24
N LEU A 65 -13.21 47.60 -4.14
CA LEU A 65 -12.11 47.29 -3.21
C LEU A 65 -12.51 46.14 -2.27
N ASN A 66 -13.78 46.09 -1.86
CA ASN A 66 -14.30 45.02 -1.02
C ASN A 66 -14.46 43.69 -1.78
N ALA A 67 -14.92 43.74 -3.03
CA ALA A 67 -14.99 42.59 -3.93
C ALA A 67 -13.60 41.99 -4.23
N HIS A 68 -12.55 42.81 -4.27
CA HIS A 68 -11.18 42.32 -4.45
C HIS A 68 -10.62 41.67 -3.18
N GLY A 69 -10.96 42.20 -1.98
CA GLY A 69 -10.63 41.60 -0.69
C GLY A 69 -11.35 40.27 -0.47
N GLU A 70 -12.66 40.24 -0.74
CA GLU A 70 -13.49 39.03 -0.68
C GLU A 70 -12.99 37.97 -1.68
N ALA A 71 -12.73 38.33 -2.94
CA ALA A 71 -12.22 37.39 -3.94
C ALA A 71 -10.85 36.79 -3.56
N VAL A 72 -9.98 37.56 -2.90
CA VAL A 72 -8.69 37.09 -2.38
C VAL A 72 -8.90 36.16 -1.17
N GLU A 73 -9.87 36.45 -0.31
CA GLU A 73 -10.23 35.62 0.84
C GLU A 73 -10.86 34.29 0.39
N TYR A 74 -11.80 34.31 -0.56
CA TYR A 74 -12.37 33.11 -1.21
C TYR A 74 -11.30 32.26 -1.89
N HIS A 75 -10.33 32.88 -2.59
CA HIS A 75 -9.22 32.16 -3.20
C HIS A 75 -8.33 31.49 -2.14
N SER A 76 -8.08 32.15 -1.01
CA SER A 76 -7.30 31.58 0.09
C SER A 76 -8.01 30.39 0.77
N VAL A 77 -9.33 30.47 0.94
CA VAL A 77 -10.16 29.40 1.52
C VAL A 77 -10.21 28.18 0.58
N GLN A 78 -10.31 28.40 -0.74
CA GLN A 78 -10.24 27.34 -1.73
C GLN A 78 -8.89 26.60 -1.69
N LEU A 79 -7.78 27.33 -1.61
CA LEU A 79 -6.44 26.73 -1.51
C LEU A 79 -6.27 25.87 -0.24
N ILE A 80 -6.75 26.36 0.91
CA ILE A 80 -6.71 25.62 2.18
C ILE A 80 -7.55 24.35 2.09
N ARG A 81 -8.73 24.42 1.48
CA ARG A 81 -9.63 23.27 1.29
C ARG A 81 -9.00 22.21 0.39
N ASP A 82 -8.39 22.63 -0.72
CA ASP A 82 -7.76 21.72 -1.67
C ASP A 82 -6.50 21.07 -1.08
N GLU A 83 -5.71 21.81 -0.30
CA GLU A 83 -4.60 21.26 0.47
C GLU A 83 -5.08 20.25 1.51
N PHE A 84 -6.16 20.55 2.22
CA PHE A 84 -6.76 19.64 3.19
C PHE A 84 -7.26 18.36 2.51
N LEU A 85 -7.99 18.47 1.39
CA LEU A 85 -8.49 17.31 0.63
C LEU A 85 -7.32 16.44 0.14
N MET A 86 -6.26 17.05 -0.39
CA MET A 86 -5.05 16.35 -0.81
C MET A 86 -4.39 15.60 0.36
N ASN A 87 -4.36 16.20 1.55
CA ASN A 87 -3.80 15.57 2.75
C ASN A 87 -4.68 14.42 3.26
N VAL A 88 -6.01 14.59 3.22
CA VAL A 88 -6.98 13.54 3.55
C VAL A 88 -6.87 12.34 2.59
N GLN A 89 -6.73 12.61 1.29
CA GLN A 89 -6.50 11.56 0.28
C GLN A 89 -5.19 10.81 0.54
N LYS A 90 -4.09 11.52 0.84
CA LYS A 90 -2.82 10.87 1.23
C LYS A 90 -2.99 9.99 2.47
N PHE A 91 -3.74 10.47 3.47
CA PHE A 91 -4.00 9.71 4.69
C PHE A 91 -4.82 8.45 4.43
N ALA A 92 -5.92 8.55 3.66
CA ALA A 92 -6.71 7.40 3.25
C ALA A 92 -5.86 6.36 2.49
N ASN A 93 -4.99 6.81 1.58
CA ASN A 93 -4.06 5.94 0.87
C ASN A 93 -3.01 5.29 1.79
N ASN A 94 -2.62 5.93 2.89
CA ASN A 94 -1.73 5.33 3.88
C ASN A 94 -2.44 4.26 4.72
N ILE A 95 -3.71 4.50 5.10
CA ILE A 95 -4.54 3.49 5.78
C ILE A 95 -4.73 2.29 4.87
N GLN A 96 -5.09 2.50 3.60
CA GLN A 96 -5.24 1.43 2.61
C GLN A 96 -3.96 0.59 2.48
N ARG A 97 -2.80 1.25 2.41
CA ARG A 97 -1.50 0.56 2.39
C ARG A 97 -1.25 -0.24 3.67
N THR A 98 -1.58 0.32 4.83
CA THR A 98 -1.39 -0.35 6.11
C THR A 98 -2.30 -1.57 6.23
N VAL A 99 -3.56 -1.47 5.79
CA VAL A 99 -4.49 -2.59 5.69
C VAL A 99 -3.92 -3.68 4.80
N GLN A 100 -3.45 -3.32 3.59
CA GLN A 100 -2.84 -4.27 2.66
C GLN A 100 -1.55 -4.90 3.19
N GLN A 101 -0.75 -4.17 3.97
CA GLN A 101 0.46 -4.70 4.59
C GLN A 101 0.13 -5.69 5.71
N LEU A 102 -0.92 -5.43 6.48
CA LEU A 102 -1.36 -6.31 7.57
C LEU A 102 -2.13 -7.54 7.06
N GLU A 103 -3.02 -7.37 6.09
CA GLU A 103 -3.71 -8.47 5.40
C GLU A 103 -2.79 -9.26 4.47
N GLY A 104 -1.74 -8.61 3.97
CA GLY A 104 -0.72 -9.21 3.10
C GLY A 104 0.39 -9.94 3.84
N GLU A 105 0.35 -10.00 5.17
CA GLU A 105 1.24 -10.85 5.95
C GLU A 105 0.81 -12.31 5.80
N ILE A 106 1.25 -12.93 4.70
CA ILE A 106 0.96 -14.33 4.40
C ILE A 106 1.72 -15.19 5.39
N LYS A 107 1.00 -15.86 6.29
CA LYS A 107 1.57 -16.72 7.34
C LYS A 107 1.41 -18.17 6.99
N LEU A 108 2.53 -18.89 6.98
CA LEU A 108 2.54 -20.34 6.86
C LEU A 108 1.84 -20.96 8.07
N GLU A 109 0.83 -21.79 7.82
CA GLU A 109 0.11 -22.50 8.89
C GLU A 109 1.02 -23.56 9.52
N MET A 110 1.38 -23.37 10.79
CA MET A 110 2.25 -24.33 11.46
C MET A 110 1.53 -25.65 11.70
N PRO A 111 2.25 -26.79 11.63
CA PRO A 111 1.65 -28.10 11.91
C PRO A 111 1.12 -28.11 13.35
N SER A 112 -0.07 -28.69 13.53
CA SER A 112 -0.68 -28.88 14.85
C SER A 112 -0.08 -30.04 15.63
N ILE A 113 0.62 -30.95 14.94
CA ILE A 113 1.32 -32.09 15.51
C ILE A 113 2.70 -31.70 16.05
N SER A 114 3.10 -32.32 17.15
CA SER A 114 4.43 -32.10 17.71
C SER A 114 5.49 -32.69 16.80
N VAL A 115 6.38 -31.84 16.29
CA VAL A 115 7.53 -32.23 15.46
C VAL A 115 8.77 -32.49 16.34
N GLU A 116 8.58 -32.81 17.61
CA GLU A 116 9.66 -33.11 18.56
C GLU A 116 10.16 -34.55 18.36
N GLY A 117 11.45 -34.74 18.10
CA GLY A 117 12.03 -36.06 17.78
C GLY A 117 13.07 -36.04 16.66
N GLU A 118 13.66 -37.20 16.37
CA GLU A 118 14.58 -37.37 15.25
C GLU A 118 13.83 -37.49 13.92
N VAL A 119 14.40 -36.94 12.84
CA VAL A 119 13.77 -36.92 11.50
C VAL A 119 13.40 -38.32 11.02
N TYR A 120 14.29 -39.30 11.21
CA TYR A 120 14.06 -40.70 10.82
C TYR A 120 12.88 -41.34 11.57
N ALA A 121 12.73 -41.06 12.87
CA ALA A 121 11.63 -41.60 13.67
C ALA A 121 10.28 -41.04 13.24
N LEU A 122 10.23 -39.73 12.91
CA LEU A 122 9.03 -39.07 12.40
C LEU A 122 8.67 -39.53 10.98
N ALA A 123 9.67 -39.79 10.14
CA ALA A 123 9.47 -40.29 8.78
C ALA A 123 9.01 -41.76 8.73
N ALA A 124 9.30 -42.54 9.79
CA ALA A 124 8.86 -43.93 9.90
C ALA A 124 7.38 -44.07 10.30
N ASP A 125 6.77 -43.03 10.86
CA ASP A 125 5.37 -43.03 11.28
C ASP A 125 4.46 -42.48 10.16
N PRO A 126 3.63 -43.33 9.53
CA PRO A 126 2.79 -42.93 8.40
C PRO A 126 1.71 -41.90 8.78
N GLU A 127 1.18 -41.92 10.02
CA GLU A 127 0.15 -40.96 10.44
C GLU A 127 0.74 -39.55 10.59
N ILE A 128 1.96 -39.46 11.12
CA ILE A 128 2.70 -38.20 11.24
C ILE A 128 3.05 -37.67 9.85
N VAL A 129 3.58 -38.54 8.98
CA VAL A 129 3.94 -38.15 7.60
C VAL A 129 2.72 -37.62 6.86
N GLU A 130 1.56 -38.29 6.90
CA GLU A 130 0.34 -37.83 6.24
C GLU A 130 -0.09 -36.43 6.73
N SER A 131 -0.03 -36.19 8.04
CA SER A 131 -0.34 -34.87 8.61
C SER A 131 0.64 -33.78 8.16
N LEU A 132 1.94 -34.10 8.10
CA LEU A 132 2.96 -33.18 7.60
C LEU A 132 2.82 -32.93 6.10
N GLU A 133 2.43 -33.93 5.31
CA GLU A 133 2.16 -33.78 3.88
C GLU A 133 1.02 -32.80 3.64
N GLN A 134 -0.08 -32.90 4.39
CA GLN A 134 -1.18 -31.93 4.31
C GLN A 134 -0.74 -30.51 4.66
N CYS A 135 0.11 -30.37 5.68
CA CYS A 135 0.69 -29.09 6.06
C CYS A 135 1.54 -28.49 4.91
N VAL A 136 2.38 -29.31 4.27
CA VAL A 136 3.21 -28.89 3.12
C VAL A 136 2.37 -28.54 1.89
N ILE A 137 1.28 -29.28 1.61
CA ILE A 137 0.34 -28.96 0.53
C ILE A 137 -0.27 -27.57 0.77
N ASN A 138 -0.67 -27.27 2.01
CA ASN A 138 -1.20 -25.96 2.33
C ASN A 138 -0.14 -24.85 2.17
N TRP A 139 1.09 -25.07 2.64
CA TRP A 139 2.20 -24.14 2.42
C TRP A 139 2.44 -23.88 0.94
N LEU A 140 2.42 -24.91 0.10
CA LEU A 140 2.56 -24.76 -1.35
C LEU A 140 1.48 -23.89 -1.94
N GLY A 141 0.22 -24.10 -1.54
CA GLY A 141 -0.91 -23.26 -1.94
C GLY A 141 -0.72 -21.80 -1.52
N GLN A 142 -0.39 -21.57 -0.24
CA GLN A 142 -0.17 -20.23 0.30
C GLN A 142 0.98 -19.49 -0.40
N ILE A 143 2.11 -20.16 -0.62
CA ILE A 143 3.28 -19.58 -1.31
C ILE A 143 2.96 -19.28 -2.77
N THR A 144 2.28 -20.19 -3.47
CA THR A 144 1.93 -19.98 -4.88
C THR A 144 0.97 -18.80 -5.04
N VAL A 145 -0.09 -18.74 -4.22
CA VAL A 145 -1.04 -17.61 -4.22
C VAL A 145 -0.34 -16.30 -3.88
N ALA A 146 0.59 -16.31 -2.92
CA ALA A 146 1.40 -15.15 -2.57
C ALA A 146 2.20 -14.63 -3.77
N MET A 147 2.94 -15.54 -4.43
CA MET A 147 3.81 -15.21 -5.56
C MET A 147 3.01 -14.69 -6.75
N GLU A 148 1.91 -15.37 -7.10
CA GLU A 148 1.01 -14.91 -8.15
C GLU A 148 0.40 -13.55 -7.83
N GLY A 149 0.00 -13.33 -6.57
CA GLY A 149 -0.52 -12.05 -6.11
C GLY A 149 0.49 -10.94 -6.31
N GLN A 150 1.75 -11.16 -5.98
CA GLN A 150 2.82 -10.20 -6.23
C GLN A 150 3.04 -9.99 -7.73
N LEU A 151 3.10 -11.04 -8.54
CA LEU A 151 3.27 -10.96 -10.00
C LEU A 151 2.16 -10.17 -10.70
N LYS A 152 0.92 -10.24 -10.20
CA LYS A 152 -0.23 -9.49 -10.74
C LYS A 152 -0.26 -8.03 -10.29
N LYS A 153 0.42 -7.65 -9.20
CA LYS A 153 0.44 -6.27 -8.70
C LYS A 153 1.18 -5.35 -9.69
N THR A 154 0.62 -4.16 -9.87
CA THR A 154 1.24 -3.08 -10.64
C THR A 154 1.56 -1.90 -9.73
N PRO A 155 2.55 -1.05 -10.10
CA PRO A 155 2.86 0.15 -9.32
C PRO A 155 1.64 1.06 -9.19
N GLN A 156 1.33 1.47 -7.96
CA GLN A 156 0.23 2.39 -7.71
C GLN A 156 0.68 3.84 -7.92
N GLY A 157 0.24 4.44 -9.03
CA GLY A 157 0.51 5.82 -9.39
C GLY A 157 1.57 5.97 -10.48
N HIS A 158 1.87 7.22 -10.83
CA HIS A 158 2.76 7.54 -11.94
C HIS A 158 4.13 8.03 -11.46
N GLY A 159 5.15 7.68 -12.23
CA GLY A 159 6.51 8.18 -12.05
C GLY A 159 7.40 7.31 -11.16
N PRO A 160 8.67 7.73 -11.00
CA PRO A 160 9.73 6.89 -10.44
C PRO A 160 9.53 6.59 -8.95
N LEU A 161 8.94 7.51 -8.18
CA LEU A 161 8.73 7.29 -6.74
C LEU A 161 7.68 6.20 -6.47
N ALA A 162 6.63 6.10 -7.30
CA ALA A 162 5.63 5.05 -7.20
C ALA A 162 6.24 3.66 -7.44
N GLU A 163 7.19 3.57 -8.36
CA GLU A 163 7.90 2.33 -8.69
C GLU A 163 8.88 1.91 -7.59
N ILE A 164 9.56 2.87 -6.95
CA ILE A 164 10.41 2.60 -5.78
C ILE A 164 9.57 2.01 -4.64
N GLU A 165 8.41 2.61 -4.36
CA GLU A 165 7.51 2.14 -3.31
C GLU A 165 6.97 0.74 -3.62
N PHE A 166 6.59 0.49 -4.88
CA PHE A 166 6.15 -0.82 -5.35
C PHE A 166 7.21 -1.91 -5.08
N TRP A 167 8.48 -1.66 -5.42
CA TRP A 167 9.55 -2.63 -5.17
C TRP A 167 9.83 -2.82 -3.68
N ARG A 168 9.70 -1.78 -2.86
CA ARG A 168 9.81 -1.88 -1.39
C ARG A 168 8.72 -2.79 -0.83
N GLU A 169 7.47 -2.60 -1.24
CA GLU A 169 6.34 -3.43 -0.79
C GLU A 169 6.48 -4.88 -1.24
N ARG A 170 6.84 -5.09 -2.50
CA ARG A 170 7.08 -6.43 -3.06
C ARG A 170 8.20 -7.16 -2.32
N ASN A 171 9.32 -6.48 -2.06
CA ASN A 171 10.42 -7.03 -1.29
C ASN A 171 10.00 -7.36 0.15
N ALA A 172 9.26 -6.46 0.83
CA ALA A 172 8.79 -6.70 2.18
C ALA A 172 7.93 -7.96 2.27
N THR A 173 7.00 -8.15 1.33
CA THR A 173 6.13 -9.34 1.31
C THR A 173 6.93 -10.63 1.04
N LEU A 174 7.74 -10.63 -0.03
CA LEU A 174 8.49 -11.84 -0.44
C LEU A 174 9.58 -12.21 0.56
N SER A 175 10.26 -11.22 1.16
CA SER A 175 11.26 -11.48 2.21
C SER A 175 10.63 -12.05 3.47
N ALA A 176 9.49 -11.53 3.93
CA ALA A 176 8.78 -12.06 5.08
C ALA A 176 8.34 -13.52 4.85
N LEU A 177 7.80 -13.83 3.66
CA LEU A 177 7.43 -15.20 3.31
C LEU A 177 8.66 -16.12 3.20
N TYR A 178 9.75 -15.65 2.58
CA TYR A 178 10.98 -16.42 2.47
C TYR A 178 11.60 -16.71 3.85
N GLU A 179 11.62 -15.75 4.77
CA GLU A 179 12.12 -15.98 6.13
C GLU A 179 11.26 -16.99 6.91
N GLN A 180 9.95 -17.08 6.66
CA GLN A 180 9.13 -18.14 7.24
C GLN A 180 9.54 -19.55 6.77
N THR A 181 9.97 -19.71 5.52
CA THR A 181 10.50 -21.00 5.03
C THR A 181 11.79 -21.43 5.74
N LYS A 182 12.49 -20.48 6.37
CA LYS A 182 13.69 -20.71 7.18
C LYS A 182 13.38 -20.91 8.67
N LEU A 183 12.12 -20.97 9.08
CA LEU A 183 11.84 -21.30 10.47
C LEU A 183 12.31 -22.74 10.77
N PRO A 184 12.86 -23.00 11.97
CA PRO A 184 13.42 -24.31 12.29
C PRO A 184 12.38 -25.42 12.18
N ILE A 185 11.14 -25.14 12.59
CA ILE A 185 10.01 -26.08 12.44
C ILE A 185 9.71 -26.39 10.97
N VAL A 186 9.68 -25.37 10.11
CA VAL A 186 9.42 -25.55 8.67
C VAL A 186 10.53 -26.39 8.05
N ARG A 187 11.80 -26.03 8.28
CA ARG A 187 12.94 -26.83 7.79
C ARG A 187 12.86 -28.29 8.23
N LYS A 188 12.53 -28.54 9.49
CA LYS A 188 12.41 -29.89 10.03
C LYS A 188 11.31 -30.69 9.33
N VAL A 189 10.14 -30.09 9.10
CA VAL A 189 9.06 -30.73 8.34
C VAL A 189 9.53 -31.07 6.93
N LEU A 190 10.21 -30.15 6.24
CA LEU A 190 10.73 -30.42 4.90
C LEU A 190 11.78 -31.55 4.88
N GLU A 191 12.60 -31.66 5.93
CA GLU A 191 13.56 -32.77 6.09
C GLU A 191 12.83 -34.10 6.30
N VAL A 192 11.79 -34.14 7.12
CA VAL A 192 10.97 -35.36 7.34
C VAL A 192 10.29 -35.81 6.05
N ILE A 193 9.67 -34.89 5.31
CA ILE A 193 9.01 -35.19 4.02
C ILE A 193 10.02 -35.71 2.99
N LYS A 194 11.25 -35.21 3.02
CA LYS A 194 12.34 -35.71 2.16
C LYS A 194 12.82 -37.09 2.58
N GLU A 195 12.96 -37.34 3.89
CA GLU A 195 13.38 -38.64 4.43
C GLU A 195 12.32 -39.72 4.18
N ALA A 196 11.03 -39.36 4.23
CA ALA A 196 9.91 -40.23 3.92
C ALA A 196 9.74 -40.55 2.41
N ASP A 197 10.63 -40.04 1.55
CA ASP A 197 10.58 -40.18 0.08
C ASP A 197 9.24 -39.78 -0.54
N SER A 198 8.62 -38.73 0.01
CA SER A 198 7.32 -38.24 -0.47
C SER A 198 7.42 -37.64 -1.87
N LEU A 199 6.44 -37.95 -2.71
CA LEU A 199 6.30 -37.38 -4.06
C LEU A 199 6.12 -35.85 -4.04
N LEU A 200 5.72 -35.27 -2.90
CA LEU A 200 5.56 -33.82 -2.75
C LEU A 200 6.87 -33.04 -2.93
N VAL A 201 8.02 -33.66 -2.67
CA VAL A 201 9.34 -33.02 -2.80
C VAL A 201 9.55 -32.49 -4.23
N ALA A 202 9.05 -33.20 -5.24
CA ALA A 202 9.16 -32.82 -6.64
C ALA A 202 8.41 -31.51 -6.97
N ASN A 203 7.28 -31.26 -6.31
CA ASN A 203 6.49 -30.03 -6.49
C ASN A 203 6.96 -28.90 -5.58
N LEU A 204 7.53 -29.25 -4.42
CA LEU A 204 8.00 -28.30 -3.42
C LEU A 204 9.24 -27.52 -3.87
N GLN A 205 10.24 -28.23 -4.40
CA GLN A 205 11.53 -27.63 -4.75
C GLN A 205 11.42 -26.49 -5.79
N PRO A 206 10.65 -26.63 -6.88
CA PRO A 206 10.44 -25.54 -7.84
C PRO A 206 9.83 -24.30 -7.19
N VAL A 207 8.77 -24.45 -6.39
CA VAL A 207 8.06 -23.34 -5.75
C VAL A 207 8.98 -22.57 -4.79
N LEU A 208 9.74 -23.26 -3.95
CA LEU A 208 10.70 -22.62 -3.05
C LEU A 208 11.85 -21.93 -3.80
N THR A 209 12.30 -22.52 -4.91
CA THR A 209 13.33 -21.95 -5.77
C THR A 209 12.84 -20.67 -6.42
N ASP A 210 11.63 -20.66 -6.94
CA ASP A 210 11.04 -19.49 -7.58
C ASP A 210 10.72 -18.38 -6.58
N LEU A 211 10.25 -18.74 -5.37
CA LEU A 211 10.13 -17.78 -4.26
C LEU A 211 11.48 -17.11 -3.96
N PHE A 212 12.56 -17.90 -3.88
CA PHE A 212 13.90 -17.36 -3.63
C PHE A 212 14.36 -16.43 -4.76
N LYS A 213 14.14 -16.79 -6.02
CA LYS A 213 14.47 -15.92 -7.17
C LYS A 213 13.75 -14.58 -7.10
N LEU A 214 12.42 -14.60 -6.89
CA LEU A 214 11.61 -13.38 -6.81
C LEU A 214 12.01 -12.52 -5.61
N HIS A 215 12.33 -13.14 -4.47
CA HIS A 215 12.84 -12.43 -3.30
C HIS A 215 14.17 -11.74 -3.60
N MET A 216 15.13 -12.46 -4.19
CA MET A 216 16.44 -11.93 -4.55
C MET A 216 16.32 -10.76 -5.54
N GLU A 217 15.49 -10.92 -6.57
CA GLU A 217 15.21 -9.87 -7.55
C GLU A 217 14.64 -8.61 -6.87
N ALA A 218 13.61 -8.77 -6.04
CA ALA A 218 13.00 -7.65 -5.34
C ALA A 218 13.98 -6.97 -4.38
N SER A 219 14.79 -7.74 -3.66
CA SER A 219 15.83 -7.22 -2.75
C SER A 219 16.89 -6.42 -3.51
N ASP A 220 17.38 -6.93 -4.64
CA ASP A 220 18.37 -6.24 -5.46
C ASP A 220 17.80 -4.98 -6.09
N ASN A 221 16.57 -5.04 -6.61
CA ASN A 221 15.87 -3.88 -7.13
C ASN A 221 15.71 -2.79 -6.06
N VAL A 222 15.30 -3.13 -4.83
CA VAL A 222 15.23 -2.15 -3.72
C VAL A 222 16.60 -1.56 -3.40
N ARG A 223 17.67 -2.37 -3.41
CA ARG A 223 19.04 -1.89 -3.21
C ARG A 223 19.44 -0.87 -4.27
N PHE A 224 19.24 -1.19 -5.55
CA PHE A 224 19.54 -0.27 -6.66
C PHE A 224 18.69 1.00 -6.59
N LEU A 225 17.39 0.87 -6.37
CA LEU A 225 16.45 1.99 -6.32
C LEU A 225 16.72 2.94 -5.17
N SER A 226 17.16 2.43 -4.01
CA SER A 226 17.56 3.25 -2.87
C SER A 226 18.74 4.17 -3.20
N THR A 227 19.64 3.78 -4.12
CA THR A 227 20.76 4.64 -4.54
C THR A 227 20.31 5.84 -5.39
N VAL A 228 19.25 5.67 -6.18
CA VAL A 228 18.77 6.70 -7.12
C VAL A 228 17.62 7.53 -6.58
N GLU A 229 16.96 7.09 -5.51
CA GLU A 229 15.80 7.73 -4.88
C GLU A 229 16.01 9.23 -4.61
N ARG A 230 17.20 9.60 -4.13
CA ARG A 230 17.56 11.00 -3.83
C ARG A 230 17.41 11.91 -5.06
N HIS A 231 17.67 11.42 -6.27
CA HIS A 231 17.60 12.21 -7.50
C HIS A 231 16.17 12.53 -7.94
N PHE A 232 15.19 11.76 -7.45
CA PHE A 232 13.77 11.96 -7.74
C PHE A 232 13.08 12.84 -6.69
N LYS A 233 13.57 12.88 -5.44
CA LYS A 233 13.00 13.74 -4.36
C LYS A 233 13.37 15.21 -4.46
N VAL A 234 14.47 15.56 -5.14
CA VAL A 234 14.91 16.96 -5.30
C VAL A 234 13.95 17.67 -6.26
N ARG A 235 13.08 18.55 -5.74
CA ARG A 235 12.34 19.52 -6.57
C ARG A 235 13.33 20.39 -7.33
N PRO A 236 13.01 20.87 -8.54
CA PRO A 236 13.81 21.88 -9.19
C PRO A 236 13.74 23.13 -8.32
N PHE A 237 14.74 23.32 -7.45
CA PHE A 237 15.05 24.64 -6.91
C PHE A 237 15.28 25.58 -8.12
N PRO A 238 14.99 26.88 -7.98
CA PRO A 238 15.11 27.83 -9.08
C PRO A 238 16.59 27.96 -9.48
N TRP A 239 17.02 27.28 -10.55
CA TRP A 239 18.43 27.28 -10.94
C TRP A 239 18.65 27.32 -12.45
N SER A 240 19.42 28.33 -12.85
CA SER A 240 20.65 28.24 -13.65
C SER A 240 20.81 27.03 -14.60
N PRO A 241 21.06 27.26 -15.91
CA PRO A 241 21.19 26.21 -16.92
C PRO A 241 22.17 25.08 -16.57
N ARG A 242 23.27 25.35 -15.87
CA ARG A 242 24.29 24.33 -15.53
C ARG A 242 23.81 23.30 -14.51
N GLY A 243 22.99 23.72 -13.53
CA GLY A 243 22.40 22.80 -12.55
C GLY A 243 21.42 21.84 -13.21
N PHE A 244 20.65 22.34 -14.18
CA PHE A 244 19.65 21.58 -14.93
C PHE A 244 20.25 20.38 -15.68
N TYR A 245 21.30 20.57 -16.48
CA TYR A 245 21.94 19.48 -17.23
C TYR A 245 22.58 18.40 -16.34
N SER A 246 23.17 18.80 -15.21
CA SER A 246 23.78 17.85 -14.26
C SER A 246 22.74 17.01 -13.48
N CYS A 247 21.56 17.56 -13.24
CA CYS A 247 20.43 16.86 -12.65
C CYS A 247 19.72 15.96 -13.69
N LEU A 248 19.65 16.40 -14.94
CA LEU A 248 19.05 15.65 -16.04
C LEU A 248 19.83 14.35 -16.34
N GLY A 249 21.17 14.40 -16.40
CA GLY A 249 22.01 13.21 -16.60
C GLY A 249 21.84 12.15 -15.51
N ARG A 250 21.75 12.57 -14.24
CA ARG A 250 21.50 11.66 -13.11
C ARG A 250 20.10 11.05 -13.14
N ARG A 251 19.09 11.82 -13.57
CA ARG A 251 17.72 11.32 -13.75
C ARG A 251 17.59 10.34 -14.90
N ILE A 252 18.31 10.55 -16.01
CA ILE A 252 18.35 9.60 -17.14
C ILE A 252 18.94 8.26 -16.70
N GLY A 253 20.07 8.27 -15.98
CA GLY A 253 20.67 7.05 -15.42
C GLY A 253 19.72 6.32 -14.47
N ALA A 254 18.99 7.06 -13.63
CA ALA A 254 18.00 6.50 -12.73
C ALA A 254 16.77 5.90 -13.44
N VAL A 255 16.33 6.49 -14.56
CA VAL A 255 15.27 5.93 -15.42
C VAL A 255 15.75 4.66 -16.12
N ALA A 256 17.03 4.57 -16.51
CA ALA A 256 17.60 3.34 -17.07
C ALA A 256 17.60 2.19 -16.05
N VAL A 257 17.92 2.47 -14.78
CA VAL A 257 17.83 1.48 -13.69
C VAL A 257 16.39 0.99 -13.51
N LEU A 258 15.41 1.89 -13.44
CA LEU A 258 13.98 1.52 -13.37
C LEU A 258 13.55 0.67 -14.57
N ALA A 259 13.98 1.02 -15.78
CA ALA A 259 13.68 0.26 -16.99
C ALA A 259 14.32 -1.14 -17.00
N THR A 260 15.43 -1.34 -16.31
CA THR A 260 16.05 -2.66 -16.10
C THR A 260 15.27 -3.46 -15.06
N CYS A 261 14.88 -2.86 -13.94
CA CYS A 261 14.03 -3.50 -12.93
C CYS A 261 12.68 -3.95 -13.53
N ARG A 262 12.04 -3.12 -14.38
CA ARG A 262 10.82 -3.52 -15.10
C ARG A 262 11.02 -4.69 -16.06
N ARG A 263 12.17 -4.78 -16.71
CA ARG A 263 12.47 -5.88 -17.64
C ARG A 263 12.75 -7.19 -16.90
N GLY A 264 13.32 -7.14 -15.70
CA GLY A 264 13.43 -8.29 -14.80
C GLY A 264 12.06 -8.84 -14.39
N ALA A 265 11.10 -7.96 -14.11
CA ALA A 265 9.77 -8.33 -13.61
C ALA A 265 8.81 -8.97 -14.64
N VAL A 266 9.17 -9.01 -15.93
CA VAL A 266 8.31 -9.46 -17.05
C VAL A 266 8.64 -10.88 -17.51
N HIS A 267 9.70 -11.49 -16.97
CA HIS A 267 10.10 -12.88 -17.23
C HIS A 267 9.91 -13.76 -16.01
#